data_AF-A0A7K0W541-F1
#
_entry.id   AF-A0A7K0W541-F1
#
_cell.length_a   1.000
_cell.length_b   1.000
_cell.length_c   1.000
_cell.angle_alpha   90.00
_cell.angle_beta   90.00
_cell.angle_gamma   90.00
#
_symmetry.space_group_name_H-M   'P 1'
#
loop_
_entity.id
_entity.type
_entity.pdbx_description
1 polymer ?
#
loop_
_entity_poly.entity_id
_entity_poly.type
_entity_poly.pdbx_seq_one_letter_code
_entity_poly.pdbx_strand_id
1 'polypeptide(L)' 'MTFSVKMPALGESVSEGTVTRWLKAEGDHVAVDEALLEVSTDKVDTEIPS' A
#
# COMPACT_ATOMS: atom_id res chain seq x y z
N MET A 1 -4.45 0.02 -18.52
CA MET A 1 -4.06 -1.31 -17.99
C MET A 1 -4.27 -1.25 -16.49
N THR A 2 -5.01 -2.18 -15.90
CA THR A 2 -5.23 -2.22 -14.45
C THR A 2 -4.05 -2.93 -13.80
N PHE A 3 -3.43 -2.31 -12.80
CA PHE A 3 -2.33 -2.90 -12.04
C PHE A 3 -2.89 -3.47 -10.74
N SER A 4 -2.78 -4.78 -10.54
CA SER A 4 -3.19 -5.40 -9.27
C SER A 4 -2.09 -5.21 -8.25
N VAL A 5 -2.26 -4.22 -7.38
CA VAL A 5 -1.37 -4.01 -6.22
C VAL A 5 -1.59 -5.16 -5.24
N LYS A 6 -0.60 -6.04 -5.11
CA LYS A 6 -0.62 -7.07 -4.06
C LYS A 6 -0.08 -6.45 -2.79
N MET A 7 -0.89 -6.45 -1.73
CA MET A 7 -0.39 -6.14 -0.40
C MET A 7 0.77 -7.11 -0.06
N PRO A 8 1.99 -6.60 0.19
CA PRO A 8 3.07 -7.41 0.74
C PRO A 8 2.67 -7.86 2.16
N ALA A 9 3.25 -8.97 2.62
CA ALA A 9 3.03 -9.41 3.99
C ALA A 9 3.53 -8.32 4.95
N LEU A 10 2.62 -7.69 5.69
CA LEU A 10 2.90 -6.56 6.60
C LEU A 10 3.58 -7.00 7.92
N GLY A 11 4.38 -8.06 7.85
CA GLY A 11 5.02 -8.73 8.99
C GLY A 11 4.35 -10.07 9.33
N GLU A 12 5.16 -11.03 9.83
CA GLU A 12 4.77 -12.42 10.14
C GLU A 12 3.54 -12.61 11.05
N SER A 13 3.02 -11.55 11.68
CA SER A 13 1.85 -11.61 12.58
C SER A 13 0.78 -10.56 12.29
N VAL A 14 0.85 -9.86 11.16
CA VAL A 14 -0.12 -8.82 10.81
C VAL A 14 -0.96 -9.30 9.62
N SER A 15 -2.18 -9.73 9.92
CA SER A 15 -3.13 -10.23 8.91
C SER A 15 -4.05 -9.13 8.35
N GLU A 16 -4.24 -8.04 9.08
CA GLU A 16 -5.13 -6.94 8.71
C GLU A 16 -4.44 -5.59 8.95
N GLY A 17 -4.53 -4.71 7.96
CA GLY A 17 -4.04 -3.34 8.02
C GLY A 17 -5.12 -2.38 7.53
N THR A 18 -5.29 -1.27 8.22
CA THR A 18 -6.26 -0.24 7.82
C THR A 18 -5.58 0.70 6.83
N VAL A 19 -6.17 0.87 5.64
CA VAL A 19 -5.71 1.90 4.70
C VAL A 19 -6.06 3.26 5.29
N THR A 20 -5.05 3.99 5.74
CA THR A 20 -5.23 5.34 6.31
C THR A 20 -5.41 6.36 5.21
N ARG A 21 -4.66 6.21 4.11
CA ARG A 21 -4.70 7.14 2.99
C ARG A 21 -4.30 6.49 1.69
N TRP A 22 -5.03 6.85 0.63
CA TRP A 22 -4.62 6.63 -0.74
C TRP A 22 -3.82 7.83 -1.20
N LEU A 23 -2.55 7.61 -1.56
CA LEU A 23 -1.68 8.65 -2.14
C LEU A 23 -1.91 8.72 -3.67
N LYS A 24 -2.36 7.61 -4.28
CA LYS A 24 -2.70 7.50 -5.69
C LYS A 24 -4.19 7.29 -5.94
N ALA A 25 -4.67 7.97 -6.97
CA ALA A 25 -6.03 7.83 -7.49
C ALA A 25 -6.08 6.87 -8.67
N GLU A 26 -7.26 6.30 -8.92
CA GLU A 26 -7.49 5.41 -10.05
C GLU A 26 -7.30 6.17 -11.37
N GLY A 27 -6.35 5.72 -12.19
CA GLY A 27 -6.00 6.36 -13.47
C GLY A 27 -4.84 7.35 -13.41
N ASP A 28 -4.25 7.57 -12.22
CA ASP A 28 -3.04 8.37 -12.07
C ASP A 28 -1.79 7.61 -12.55
N HIS A 29 -0.78 8.33 -13.04
CA HIS A 29 0.44 7.71 -13.56
C HIS A 29 1.35 7.33 -12.38
N VAL A 30 1.63 6.05 -12.21
CA VAL A 30 2.49 5.54 -11.13
C VAL A 30 3.91 5.34 -11.64
N ALA A 31 4.90 5.83 -10.89
CA ALA A 31 6.32 5.60 -11.15
C ALA A 31 6.89 4.47 -10.28
N VAL A 32 7.95 3.80 -10.77
CA VAL A 32 8.76 2.86 -9.97
C VAL A 32 9.31 3.58 -8.75
N ASP A 33 9.30 2.91 -7.59
CA ASP A 33 9.69 3.45 -6.27
C ASP A 33 8.75 4.52 -5.67
N GLU A 34 7.55 4.71 -6.21
CA GLU A 34 6.57 5.66 -5.68
C GLU A 34 5.56 5.00 -4.73
N ALA A 35 5.27 5.66 -3.60
CA ALA A 35 4.30 5.20 -2.61
C ALA A 35 2.86 5.35 -3.15
N LEU A 36 2.17 4.22 -3.27
CA LEU A 36 0.80 4.16 -3.81
C LEU A 36 -0.26 4.48 -2.75
N LEU A 37 -0.08 3.90 -1.57
CA LEU A 37 -1.02 3.97 -0.47
C LEU A 37 -0.30 3.70 0.84
N GLU A 38 -0.88 4.23 1.91
CA GLU A 38 -0.37 4.14 3.26
C GLU A 38 -1.31 3.24 4.08
N VAL A 39 -0.73 2.24 4.74
CA VAL A 39 -1.46 1.31 5.60
C VAL A 39 -0.87 1.39 6.99
N SER A 40 -1.73 1.73 7.96
CA SER A 40 -1.38 1.59 9.37
C SER A 40 -1.89 0.24 9.86
N THR A 41 -0.97 -0.50 10.46
CA THR A 41 -1.28 -1.76 11.14
C THR A 41 -1.22 -1.55 12.64
N ASP A 42 -1.72 -2.52 13.42
CA ASP A 42 -1.69 -2.47 14.89
C ASP A 42 -0.27 -2.32 15.46
N LYS A 43 0.77 -2.67 14.68
CA LYS A 43 2.15 -2.68 15.15
C LYS A 43 3.09 -1.69 14.46
N VAL A 44 2.93 -1.45 13.15
CA VAL A 44 3.83 -0.57 12.38
C VAL A 44 3.11 0.03 11.17
N ASP A 45 3.39 1.29 10.86
CA ASP A 45 2.99 1.93 9.60
C ASP A 45 3.85 1.40 8.44
N THR A 46 3.22 1.08 7.31
CA THR A 46 3.91 0.57 6.12
C THR A 46 3.34 1.20 4.86
N GLU A 47 4.25 1.58 3.97
CA GLU A 47 3.95 2.16 2.67
C GLU A 47 4.02 1.07 1.60
N ILE A 48 3.06 1.04 0.67
CA ILE A 48 3.11 0.10 -0.45
C ILE A 48 3.73 0.80 -1.67
N PRO A 49 4.97 0.44 -2.06
CA PRO A 49 5.58 0.92 -3.30
C PRO A 49 5.01 0.19 -4.53
N SER A 50 5.14 0.82 -5.71
CA SER A 50 4.77 0.25 -7.02
C SER A 50 5.68 -0.87 -7.50
#